data_AF-A0A2M6W5Y2-F1
#
_entry.id   AF-A0A2M6W5Y2-F1
#
_cell.length_a   1.000
_cell.length_b   1.000
_cell.length_c   1.000
_cell.angle_alpha   90.00
_cell.angle_beta   90.00
_cell.angle_gamma   90.00
#
_symmetry.space_group_name_H-M   'P 1'
#
loop_
_entity.id
_entity.type
_entity.pdbx_description
1 polymer ?
#
loop_
_entity_poly.entity_id
_entity_poly.type
_entity_poly.pdbx_seq_one_letter_code
_entity_poly.pdbx_strand_id
1 'polypeptide(L)'
;MFDVDLSCAKCGAHISQLPFQPSGDRKVYCAECNRAFRQSRDGGSRGGFRPRAPRQMFSVNLACADCGKEITELPFQPSGDKPVYCTDCLRNRRNAA
;
A
#
# COMPACT_ATOMS: atom_id res chain seq x y z
N MET A 1 21.68 3.78 -9.86
CA MET A 1 22.40 2.61 -9.29
C MET A 1 23.46 3.14 -8.37
N PHE A 2 23.71 2.47 -7.25
CA PHE A 2 24.73 2.79 -6.27
C PHE A 2 25.84 1.74 -6.37
N ASP A 3 27.06 2.20 -6.58
CA ASP A 3 28.24 1.33 -6.56
C ASP A 3 28.56 1.01 -5.10
N VAL A 4 28.63 -0.27 -4.79
CA VAL A 4 28.83 -0.79 -3.43
C VAL A 4 29.84 -1.91 -3.49
N ASP A 5 30.54 -2.16 -2.38
CA ASP A 5 31.43 -3.30 -2.24
C ASP A 5 30.96 -4.12 -1.03
N LEU A 6 29.99 -5.01 -1.28
CA LEU A 6 29.32 -5.79 -0.23
C LEU A 6 29.20 -7.26 -0.62
N SER A 7 29.19 -8.13 0.38
CA SER A 7 28.94 -9.57 0.18
C SER A 7 27.51 -9.92 0.53
N CYS A 8 26.88 -10.74 -0.31
CA CYS A 8 25.54 -11.26 -0.07
C CYS A 8 25.51 -12.04 1.25
N ALA A 9 24.63 -11.63 2.18
CA ALA A 9 24.52 -12.26 3.50
C ALA A 9 24.02 -13.72 3.48
N LYS A 10 23.59 -14.25 2.32
CA LYS A 10 23.11 -15.64 2.17
C LYS A 10 24.12 -16.55 1.46
N CYS A 11 24.67 -16.12 0.33
CA CYS A 11 25.54 -16.97 -0.50
C CYS A 11 26.98 -16.46 -0.61
N GLY A 12 27.32 -15.32 0.02
CA GLY A 12 28.66 -14.75 -0.03
C GLY A 12 29.04 -14.09 -1.35
N ALA A 13 28.18 -14.13 -2.38
CA ALA A 13 28.45 -13.51 -3.67
C ALA A 13 28.75 -12.00 -3.55
N HIS A 14 29.74 -11.53 -4.30
CA HIS A 14 30.09 -10.11 -4.39
C HIS A 14 28.97 -9.31 -5.05
N ILE A 15 28.66 -8.15 -4.48
CA ILE A 15 27.65 -7.21 -4.95
C ILE A 15 28.37 -5.90 -5.23
N SER A 16 28.46 -5.55 -6.52
CA SER A 16 29.09 -4.32 -7.00
C SER A 16 28.10 -3.17 -7.19
N GLN A 17 26.82 -3.47 -7.43
CA GLN A 17 25.80 -2.46 -7.72
C GLN A 17 24.43 -2.80 -7.10
N LEU A 18 23.78 -1.79 -6.56
CA LEU A 18 22.41 -1.88 -6.03
C LEU A 18 21.52 -0.76 -6.59
N PRO A 19 20.21 -0.98 -6.74
CA PRO A 19 19.28 0.07 -7.14
C PRO A 19 18.87 0.99 -5.97
N PHE A 20 19.31 0.68 -4.74
CA PHE A 20 19.04 1.45 -3.53
C PHE A 20 20.33 1.58 -2.70
N GLN A 21 20.39 2.61 -1.86
CA GLN A 21 21.48 2.79 -0.92
C GLN A 21 21.29 1.84 0.27
N PRO A 22 22.25 0.95 0.57
CA PRO A 22 22.14 0.02 1.68
C PRO A 22 22.19 0.77 3.02
N SER A 23 21.24 0.46 3.90
CA SER A 23 21.25 0.90 5.28
C SER A 23 22.10 -0.09 6.09
N GLY A 24 23.10 0.39 6.84
CA GLY A 24 24.07 -0.46 7.56
C GLY A 24 23.48 -1.35 8.65
N ASP A 25 22.21 -1.14 9.00
CA ASP A 25 21.43 -1.92 9.97
C ASP A 25 20.81 -3.20 9.36
N ARG A 26 20.82 -3.37 8.03
CA ARG A 26 20.11 -4.46 7.35
C ARG A 26 21.02 -5.35 6.51
N LYS A 27 20.72 -6.65 6.50
CA LYS A 27 21.37 -7.64 5.65
C LYS A 27 21.04 -7.38 4.18
N VAL A 28 22.08 -7.27 3.36
CA VAL A 28 21.96 -7.10 1.91
C VAL A 28 22.09 -8.47 1.22
N TYR A 29 21.26 -8.71 0.22
CA TYR A 29 21.25 -9.95 -0.56
C TYR A 29 21.43 -9.66 -2.05
N CYS A 30 22.12 -10.56 -2.78
CA CYS A 30 22.20 -10.49 -4.23
C CYS A 30 20.81 -10.67 -4.87
N ALA A 31 20.66 -10.28 -6.14
CA ALA A 31 19.40 -10.34 -6.87
C ALA A 31 18.74 -11.73 -6.80
N GLU A 32 19.52 -12.79 -6.97
CA GLU A 32 19.05 -14.18 -6.92
C GLU A 32 18.60 -14.59 -5.52
N CYS A 33 19.39 -14.31 -4.49
CA CYS A 33 19.01 -14.64 -3.11
C CYS A 33 17.78 -13.85 -2.64
N ASN A 34 17.68 -12.58 -3.03
CA ASN A 34 16.51 -11.74 -2.74
C ASN A 34 15.27 -12.24 -3.50
N ARG A 35 15.42 -12.64 -4.77
CA ARG A 35 14.32 -13.24 -5.56
C ARG A 35 13.84 -14.53 -4.93
N ALA A 36 14.74 -15.45 -4.61
CA ALA A 36 14.42 -16.70 -3.92
C ALA A 36 13.75 -16.44 -2.57
N PHE A 37 14.25 -15.49 -1.77
CA PHE A 37 13.65 -15.13 -0.49
C PHE A 37 12.23 -14.54 -0.62
N ARG A 38 11.99 -13.74 -1.66
CA ARG A 38 10.64 -13.22 -1.98
C ARG A 38 9.71 -14.35 -2.44
N GLN A 39 10.20 -15.29 -3.25
CA GLN A 39 9.42 -16.46 -3.69
C GLN A 39 9.07 -17.39 -2.53
N SER A 40 9.98 -17.59 -1.57
CA SER A 40 9.69 -18.35 -0.34
C SER A 40 8.66 -17.65 0.57
N ARG A 41 8.51 -16.32 0.45
CA ARG A 41 7.44 -15.54 1.09
C ARG A 41 6.14 -15.54 0.27
N ASP A 42 6.19 -15.99 -0.99
CA ASP A 42 5.05 -16.02 -1.93
C ASP A 42 4.13 -17.25 -1.70
N GLY A 43 4.41 -18.07 -0.68
CA GLY A 43 3.43 -19.01 -0.13
C GLY A 43 2.25 -18.35 0.59
N GLY A 44 2.14 -17.01 0.55
CA GLY A 44 1.04 -16.27 1.13
C GLY A 44 0.80 -14.94 0.44
N SER A 45 -0.24 -14.89 -0.40
CA SER A 45 -1.02 -13.70 -0.78
C SER A 45 -0.66 -12.95 -2.08
N ARG A 46 -0.77 -13.64 -3.21
CA ARG A 46 -1.40 -13.04 -4.41
C ARG A 46 -2.93 -13.17 -4.34
N GLY A 47 -3.54 -12.55 -3.34
CA GLY A 47 -5.00 -12.59 -3.16
C GLY A 47 -5.43 -13.35 -1.92
N GLY A 48 -4.84 -13.02 -0.77
CA GLY A 48 -5.39 -13.43 0.52
C GLY A 48 -6.76 -12.78 0.70
N PHE A 49 -7.80 -13.48 0.26
CA PHE A 49 -9.19 -13.32 0.66
C PHE A 49 -9.29 -13.67 2.15
N ARG A 50 -8.56 -12.94 3.02
CA ARG A 50 -9.03 -12.82 4.39
C ARG A 50 -10.38 -12.14 4.24
N PRO A 51 -11.50 -12.76 4.66
CA PRO A 51 -12.74 -12.00 4.77
C PRO A 51 -12.40 -10.82 5.67
N ARG A 52 -12.28 -9.65 5.05
CA ARG A 52 -12.12 -8.40 5.78
C ARG A 52 -13.35 -8.41 6.68
N ALA A 53 -13.15 -8.38 8.01
CA ALA A 53 -14.25 -8.29 8.94
C ALA A 53 -15.23 -7.23 8.38
N PRO A 54 -16.55 -7.52 8.36
CA PRO A 54 -17.51 -6.65 7.71
C PRO A 54 -17.24 -5.22 8.18
N ARG A 55 -16.93 -4.35 7.21
CA ARG A 55 -16.66 -2.94 7.52
C ARG A 55 -17.91 -2.40 8.21
N GLN A 56 -17.75 -1.84 9.40
CA GLN A 56 -18.86 -1.14 10.03
C GLN A 56 -19.28 0.00 9.12
N MET A 57 -20.52 -0.05 8.66
CA MET A 57 -21.15 1.04 7.93
C MET A 57 -21.84 1.94 8.95
N PHE A 58 -21.64 3.24 8.82
CA PHE A 58 -22.33 4.25 9.62
C PHE A 58 -23.45 4.81 8.77
N SER A 59 -24.69 4.64 9.22
CA SER A 59 -25.84 5.32 8.65
C SER A 59 -25.75 6.81 9.02
N VAL A 60 -25.66 7.66 8.00
CA VAL A 60 -25.54 9.11 8.13
C VAL A 60 -26.60 9.77 7.27
N ASN A 61 -26.90 11.05 7.49
CA ASN A 61 -27.70 11.83 6.55
C ASN A 61 -26.95 13.13 6.28
N LEU A 62 -26.12 13.12 5.24
CA LEU A 62 -25.27 14.24 4.86
C LEU A 62 -25.44 14.56 3.37
N ALA A 63 -25.41 15.84 3.02
CA ALA A 63 -25.36 16.26 1.63
C ALA A 63 -23.91 16.22 1.10
N CYS A 64 -23.73 15.69 -0.11
CA CYS A 64 -22.47 15.75 -0.82
C CYS A 64 -22.06 17.21 -1.06
N ALA A 65 -20.83 17.57 -0.71
CA ALA A 65 -20.34 18.94 -0.82
C ALA A 65 -20.23 19.46 -2.27
N ASP A 66 -20.13 18.58 -3.28
CA ASP A 66 -20.03 18.98 -4.69
C ASP A 66 -21.39 19.02 -5.40
N CYS A 67 -22.24 18.00 -5.19
CA CYS A 67 -23.45 17.81 -6.00
C CYS A 67 -24.75 17.83 -5.20
N GLY A 68 -24.69 17.99 -3.87
CA GLY A 68 -25.85 18.05 -3.00
C GLY A 68 -26.60 16.72 -2.82
N LYS A 69 -26.19 15.63 -3.49
CA LYS A 69 -26.81 14.30 -3.31
C LYS A 69 -26.71 13.83 -1.87
N GLU A 70 -27.77 13.21 -1.38
CA GLU A 70 -27.82 12.63 -0.04
C GLU A 70 -26.89 11.40 0.08
N ILE A 71 -26.15 11.35 1.18
CA ILE A 71 -25.23 10.27 1.55
C ILE A 71 -25.83 9.61 2.78
N THR A 72 -26.25 8.37 2.62
CA THR A 72 -26.94 7.59 3.66
C THR A 72 -26.00 6.66 4.42
N GLU A 73 -24.88 6.27 3.84
CA GLU A 73 -23.95 5.31 4.43
C GLU A 73 -22.48 5.63 4.14
N LEU A 74 -21.63 5.51 5.16
CA LEU A 74 -20.17 5.68 5.04
C LEU A 74 -19.43 4.59 5.82
N PRO A 75 -18.24 4.16 5.35
CA PRO A 75 -17.42 3.18 6.07
C PRO A 75 -16.59 3.81 7.21
N PHE A 76 -16.87 5.07 7.56
CA PHE A 76 -16.22 5.84 8.62
C PHE A 76 -17.21 6.84 9.22
N GLN A 77 -16.98 7.24 10.46
CA GLN A 77 -17.74 8.30 11.10
C GLN A 77 -17.21 9.67 10.63
N PRO A 78 -18.06 10.55 10.06
CA PRO A 78 -17.65 11.87 9.62
C PRO A 78 -17.27 12.76 10.82
N SER A 79 -16.10 13.39 10.77
CA SER A 79 -15.57 14.24 11.86
C SER A 79 -16.10 15.68 11.84
N GLY A 80 -16.80 16.10 10.78
CA GLY A 80 -17.29 17.48 10.62
C GLY A 80 -16.24 18.48 10.07
N ASP A 81 -14.95 18.22 10.29
CA ASP A 81 -13.87 19.10 9.83
C ASP A 81 -13.62 19.09 8.32
N LYS A 82 -14.10 18.07 7.62
CA LYS A 82 -13.81 17.82 6.19
C LYS A 82 -15.10 17.63 5.39
N PRO A 83 -15.19 18.19 4.17
CA PRO A 83 -16.33 17.96 3.30
C PRO A 83 -16.42 16.49 2.88
N VAL A 84 -17.62 15.94 2.96
CA VAL A 84 -17.94 14.57 2.55
C VAL A 84 -18.46 14.58 1.12
N TYR A 85 -17.98 13.64 0.31
CA TYR A 85 -18.37 13.49 -1.10
C TYR A 85 -19.01 12.14 -1.36
N CYS A 86 -19.98 12.10 -2.28
CA CYS A 86 -20.52 10.84 -2.76
C CYS A 86 -19.48 10.06 -3.58
N THR A 87 -19.73 8.77 -3.78
CA THR A 87 -18.82 7.86 -4.49
C THR A 87 -18.42 8.38 -5.89
N ASP A 88 -19.36 8.98 -6.61
CA ASP A 88 -19.13 9.50 -7.96
C ASP A 88 -18.19 10.71 -7.95
N CYS A 89 -18.47 11.71 -7.10
CA CYS A 89 -17.65 12.91 -6.96
C CYS A 89 -16.24 12.55 -6.47
N LEU A 90 -16.13 11.63 -5.51
CA LEU A 90 -14.84 11.16 -5.00
C LEU A 90 -14.01 10.47 -6.09
N ARG A 91 -14.64 9.63 -6.93
CA ARG A 91 -13.97 9.00 -8.08
C ARG A 91 -13.50 10.03 -9.09
N ASN A 92 -14.36 10.98 -9.44
CA ASN A 92 -14.02 12.04 -10.40
C ASN A 92 -12.81 12.85 -9.94
N ARG A 93 -12.77 13.25 -8.66
CA ARG A 93 -11.65 14.01 -8.08
C ARG A 93 -10.35 13.22 -7.99
N ARG A 94 -10.39 11.89 -7.79
CA ARG A 94 -9.20 11.04 -7.78
C ARG A 94 -8.58 10.84 -9.16
N ASN A 95 -9.40 10.90 -10.21
CA ASN A 95 -8.93 10.76 -11.59
C ASN A 95 -8.41 12.09 -12.18
N ALA A 96 -8.65 13.21 -11.50
CA ALA A 96 -8.21 14.54 -11.90
C ALA A 96 -6.86 14.95 -11.28
N ALA A 97 -6.17 14.02 -10.60
CA ALA A 97 -4.85 14.19 -9.98
C ALA A 97 -3.84 13.26 -10.65
#